data_AF-A0A7T3QVE3-F1
#
_entry.id   AF-A0A7T3QVE3-F1
#
_cell.length_a   1.000
_cell.length_b   1.000
_cell.length_c   1.000
_cell.angle_alpha   90.00
_cell.angle_beta   90.00
_cell.angle_gamma   90.00
#
_symmetry.space_group_name_H-M   'P 1'
#
loop_
_entity.id
_entity.type
_entity.pdbx_description
1 polymer ?
#
loop_
_entity_poly.entity_id
_entity_poly.type
_entity_poly.pdbx_seq_one_letter_code
_entity_poly.pdbx_strand_id
1 'polypeptide(L)'
;MKSCEAGRISYQAIEAARRAISREFRRNGQIWVRVFADIPITSKPTEVRMGKGKGNSTGWIARVVEGQILFEMDGVSLSNAQQAATLAAHKLCLSTKFVQWF
;
A
#
# COMPACT_ATOMS: atom_id res chain seq x y z
N MET A 1 -5.86 8.65 -3.54
CA MET A 1 -4.94 8.70 -2.37
C MET A 1 -3.51 8.79 -2.86
N LYS A 2 -2.78 9.84 -2.46
CA LYS A 2 -1.46 10.23 -2.98
C LYS A 2 -0.37 10.04 -1.91
N SER A 3 0.83 9.62 -2.30
CA SER A 3 2.00 9.58 -1.41
C SER A 3 2.59 10.97 -1.18
N CYS A 4 2.95 11.29 0.07
CA CYS A 4 3.68 12.51 0.44
C CYS A 4 5.18 12.28 0.62
N GLU A 5 5.64 11.03 0.59
CA GLU A 5 7.06 10.71 0.72
C GLU A 5 7.44 9.52 -0.17
N ALA A 6 8.74 9.35 -0.37
CA ALA A 6 9.28 8.21 -1.08
C ALA A 6 9.54 7.06 -0.09
N GLY A 7 9.25 5.82 -0.50
CA GLY A 7 9.37 4.68 0.39
C GLY A 7 9.20 3.33 -0.29
N ARG A 8 9.27 2.27 0.51
CA ARG A 8 9.00 0.89 0.09
C ARG A 8 7.76 0.40 0.81
N ILE A 9 6.79 -0.10 0.07
CA ILE A 9 5.57 -0.66 0.63
C ILE A 9 5.60 -2.18 0.42
N SER A 10 5.34 -2.95 1.49
CA SER A 10 5.17 -4.40 1.36
C SER A 10 3.84 -4.74 0.71
N TYR A 11 3.78 -5.87 0.00
CA TYR A 11 2.53 -6.42 -0.50
C TYR A 11 1.45 -6.54 0.59
N GLN A 12 1.85 -6.94 1.81
CA GLN A 12 0.94 -7.07 2.95
C GLN A 12 0.33 -5.73 3.37
N ALA A 13 1.10 -4.64 3.35
CA ALA A 13 0.58 -3.31 3.67
C ALA A 13 -0.39 -2.79 2.58
N ILE A 14 -0.08 -3.04 1.30
CA ILE A 14 -0.99 -2.72 0.18
C ILE A 14 -2.33 -3.46 0.36
N GLU A 15 -2.29 -4.76 0.64
CA GLU A 15 -3.49 -5.57 0.84
C GLU A 15 -4.26 -5.20 2.12
N ALA A 16 -3.56 -4.86 3.21
CA ALA A 16 -4.18 -4.38 4.44
C ALA A 16 -4.93 -3.06 4.21
N ALA A 17 -4.34 -2.12 3.47
CA ALA A 17 -4.98 -0.87 3.07
C ALA A 17 -6.20 -1.12 2.18
N ARG A 18 -6.06 -1.97 1.14
CA ARG A 18 -7.18 -2.34 0.24
C ARG A 18 -8.35 -2.95 1.01
N ARG A 19 -8.08 -3.86 1.96
CA ARG A 19 -9.11 -4.47 2.82
C ARG A 19 -9.78 -3.45 3.74
N ALA A 20 -9.03 -2.48 4.27
CA ALA A 20 -9.60 -1.41 5.10
C ALA A 20 -10.59 -0.57 4.30
N ILE A 21 -10.23 -0.16 3.07
CA ILE A 21 -11.12 0.60 2.18
C ILE A 21 -12.37 -0.22 1.85
N SER A 22 -12.19 -1.48 1.45
CA SER A 22 -13.31 -2.36 1.08
C SER A 22 -14.30 -2.61 2.23
N ARG A 23 -13.83 -2.64 3.48
CA ARG A 23 -14.67 -2.75 4.67
C ARG A 23 -15.51 -1.50 4.90
N GLU A 24 -14.91 -0.33 4.76
CA GLU A 24 -15.62 0.95 4.89
C GLU A 24 -16.72 1.10 3.83
N PHE A 25 -16.44 0.60 2.64
CA PHE A 25 -17.33 0.69 1.48
C PHE A 25 -18.53 -0.26 1.52
N ARG A 26 -18.55 -1.25 2.43
CA ARG A 26 -19.63 -2.24 2.59
C ARG A 26 -20.07 -2.91 1.28
N ARG A 27 -19.13 -3.17 0.37
CA ARG A 27 -19.34 -3.72 -1.00
C ARG A 27 -20.00 -2.77 -2.00
N ASN A 28 -20.06 -1.48 -1.71
CA ASN A 28 -20.46 -0.45 -2.67
C ASN A 28 -19.23 0.27 -3.25
N GLY A 29 -19.32 0.75 -4.48
CA GLY A 29 -18.22 1.46 -5.15
C GLY A 29 -17.09 0.55 -5.65
N GLN A 30 -16.11 1.19 -6.28
CA GLN A 30 -14.97 0.54 -6.92
C GLN A 30 -13.66 1.07 -6.34
N ILE A 31 -12.65 0.19 -6.29
CA ILE A 31 -11.31 0.51 -5.76
C ILE A 31 -10.29 0.01 -6.77
N TRP A 32 -9.38 0.89 -7.19
CA TRP A 32 -8.23 0.51 -8.00
C TRP A 32 -6.96 0.64 -7.17
N VAL A 33 -6.15 -0.42 -7.19
CA VAL A 33 -4.80 -0.41 -6.63
C VAL A 33 -3.85 -0.03 -7.76
N ARG A 34 -3.23 1.16 -7.66
CA ARG A 34 -2.37 1.71 -8.72
C ARG A 34 -0.91 1.29 -8.57
N VAL A 35 -0.57 0.64 -7.47
CA VAL A 35 0.78 0.20 -7.13
C VAL A 35 0.83 -1.31 -7.07
N PHE A 36 1.87 -1.90 -7.65
CA PHE A 36 2.08 -3.34 -7.69
C PHE A 36 3.43 -3.68 -7.03
N ALA A 37 3.47 -4.78 -6.29
CA ALA A 37 4.67 -5.23 -5.60
C ALA A 37 5.47 -6.19 -6.50
N ASP A 38 6.39 -5.62 -7.28
CA ASP A 38 7.18 -6.28 -8.32
C ASP A 38 8.62 -6.61 -7.90
N ILE A 39 9.10 -6.04 -6.80
CA ILE A 39 10.51 -6.19 -6.39
C ILE A 39 10.62 -7.25 -5.29
N PRO A 40 11.35 -8.35 -5.53
CA PRO A 40 11.53 -9.39 -4.52
C PRO A 40 12.53 -8.95 -3.43
N ILE A 41 12.20 -9.25 -2.18
CA ILE A 41 13.09 -9.11 -1.03
C ILE A 41 13.64 -10.48 -0.67
N THR A 42 14.94 -10.55 -0.43
CA THR A 42 15.60 -11.76 0.09
C THR A 42 15.97 -11.61 1.55
N SER A 43 15.84 -12.68 2.33
CA SER A 43 16.32 -12.74 3.72
C SER A 43 17.08 -14.04 3.98
N LYS A 44 17.98 -13.99 4.96
CA LYS A 44 18.64 -15.18 5.51
C LYS A 44 17.96 -15.57 6.82
N PRO A 45 17.87 -16.86 7.15
CA PRO A 45 17.42 -17.29 8.47
C PRO A 45 18.28 -16.67 9.58
N THR A 46 17.67 -16.39 10.72
CA THR A 46 18.35 -15.76 11.87
C THR A 46 19.50 -16.61 12.42
N GLU A 47 19.43 -17.93 12.25
CA GLU A 47 20.37 -18.90 12.82
C GLU A 47 21.71 -18.99 12.06
N VAL A 48 21.83 -18.40 10.86
CA VAL A 48 23.04 -18.53 10.04
C VAL A 48 23.95 -17.31 10.12
N ARG A 49 25.26 -17.56 10.17
CA ARG A 49 26.27 -16.49 10.10
C ARG A 49 26.29 -15.83 8.71
N MET A 50 26.84 -14.62 8.65
CA MET A 50 27.08 -13.88 7.40
C MET A 50 28.04 -14.66 6.47
N GLY A 51 27.96 -14.38 5.15
CA GLY A 51 28.65 -15.15 4.10
C GLY A 51 27.73 -16.15 3.37
N LYS A 52 28.30 -17.00 2.51
CA LYS A 52 27.60 -18.06 1.74
C LYS A 52 26.55 -17.58 0.70
N GLY A 53 26.67 -16.35 0.20
CA GLY A 53 25.82 -15.84 -0.90
C GLY A 53 24.54 -15.12 -0.44
N LYS A 54 23.59 -14.95 -1.36
CA LYS A 54 22.30 -14.26 -1.14
C LYS A 54 21.26 -15.23 -0.58
N GLY A 55 20.36 -14.75 0.28
CA GLY A 55 19.28 -15.55 0.84
C GLY A 55 18.13 -15.80 -0.15
N ASN A 56 17.15 -16.61 0.27
CA ASN A 56 15.94 -16.90 -0.50
C ASN A 56 15.00 -15.69 -0.51
N SER A 57 14.14 -15.61 -1.54
CA SER A 57 13.09 -14.59 -1.62
C SER A 57 12.03 -14.84 -0.54
N THR A 58 11.75 -13.84 0.29
CA THR A 58 10.80 -13.92 1.42
C THR A 58 9.58 -13.03 1.25
N GLY A 59 9.54 -12.16 0.23
CA GLY A 59 8.40 -11.29 -0.01
C GLY A 59 8.61 -10.33 -1.16
N TRP A 60 7.62 -9.46 -1.35
CA TRP A 60 7.58 -8.49 -2.44
C TRP A 60 7.30 -7.09 -1.91
N ILE A 61 7.96 -6.11 -2.49
CA ILE A 61 7.74 -4.69 -2.24
C ILE A 61 7.45 -3.94 -3.52
N ALA A 62 6.75 -2.83 -3.37
CA ALA A 62 6.65 -1.78 -4.36
C ALA A 62 7.55 -0.61 -3.97
N ARG A 63 8.23 0.00 -4.94
CA ARG A 63 8.85 1.31 -4.77
C ARG A 63 7.81 2.38 -5.03
N VAL A 64 7.73 3.34 -4.11
CA VAL A 64 6.83 4.48 -4.22
C VAL A 64 7.64 5.76 -4.17
N VAL A 65 7.32 6.68 -5.08
CA VAL A 65 7.87 8.03 -5.10
C VAL A 65 6.90 9.02 -4.47
N GLU A 66 7.42 10.13 -3.98
CA GLU A 66 6.59 11.25 -3.56
C GLU A 66 5.69 11.68 -4.72
N GLY A 67 4.41 11.84 -4.42
CA GLY A 67 3.42 12.29 -5.36
C GLY A 67 2.68 11.21 -6.16
N GLN A 68 3.09 9.94 -6.03
CA GLN A 68 2.45 8.82 -6.71
C GLN A 68 1.05 8.53 -6.15
N ILE A 69 0.08 8.26 -7.02
CA ILE A 69 -1.25 7.79 -6.63
C ILE A 69 -1.16 6.29 -6.29
N LEU A 70 -1.62 5.94 -5.09
CA LEU A 70 -1.58 4.56 -4.57
C LEU A 70 -2.90 3.82 -4.77
N PHE A 71 -4.00 4.50 -4.43
CA PHE A 71 -5.35 3.97 -4.52
C PHE A 71 -6.28 5.01 -5.14
N GLU A 72 -7.15 4.53 -6.01
CA GLU A 72 -8.28 5.29 -6.56
C GLU A 72 -9.58 4.64 -6.09
N MET A 73 -10.60 5.46 -5.90
CA MET A 73 -11.91 5.05 -5.37
C MET A 73 -12.99 5.80 -6.13
N ASP A 74 -14.06 5.11 -6.49
CA ASP A 74 -15.22 5.68 -7.19
C ASP A 74 -16.54 5.05 -6.70
N GLY A 75 -17.67 5.70 -6.97
CA GLY A 75 -19.00 5.20 -6.63
C GLY A 75 -19.36 5.27 -5.14
N VAL A 76 -18.73 6.17 -4.38
CA VAL A 76 -19.00 6.41 -2.95
C VAL A 76 -19.11 7.90 -2.64
N SER A 77 -19.77 8.25 -1.54
CA SER A 77 -19.84 9.62 -1.07
C SER A 77 -18.45 10.15 -0.66
N LEU A 78 -18.24 11.46 -0.77
CA LEU A 78 -16.97 12.09 -0.40
C LEU A 78 -16.59 11.80 1.07
N SER A 79 -17.57 11.82 1.98
CA SER A 79 -17.36 11.51 3.40
C SER A 79 -16.83 10.09 3.60
N ASN A 80 -17.45 9.10 2.94
CA ASN A 80 -16.98 7.71 3.01
C ASN A 80 -15.60 7.53 2.36
N ALA A 81 -15.33 8.20 1.24
CA ALA A 81 -14.04 8.17 0.58
C ALA A 81 -12.91 8.73 1.47
N GLN A 82 -13.18 9.84 2.17
CA GLN A 82 -12.23 10.44 3.11
C GLN A 82 -11.98 9.53 4.31
N GLN A 83 -13.04 8.98 4.91
CA GLN A 83 -12.92 8.05 6.04
C GLN A 83 -12.12 6.80 5.64
N ALA A 84 -12.43 6.21 4.49
CA ALA A 84 -11.72 5.05 3.96
C ALA A 84 -10.24 5.36 3.68
N ALA A 85 -9.93 6.53 3.11
CA ALA A 85 -8.56 6.97 2.89
C ALA A 85 -7.77 7.13 4.20
N THR A 86 -8.40 7.69 5.24
CA THR A 86 -7.80 7.82 6.57
C THR A 86 -7.48 6.44 7.16
N LEU A 87 -8.43 5.50 7.12
CA LEU A 87 -8.21 4.14 7.60
C LEU A 87 -7.10 3.41 6.81
N ALA A 88 -7.05 3.61 5.50
CA ALA A 88 -5.99 3.08 4.64
C ALA A 88 -4.62 3.68 4.99
N ALA A 89 -4.55 5.00 5.23
CA ALA A 89 -3.31 5.69 5.60
C ALA A 89 -2.68 5.08 6.85
N HIS A 90 -3.48 4.73 7.87
CA HIS A 90 -3.00 4.06 9.09
C HIS A 90 -2.45 2.65 8.86
N LYS A 91 -2.69 2.03 7.69
CA LYS A 91 -2.12 0.71 7.33
C LYS A 91 -0.83 0.82 6.52
N LEU A 92 -0.55 2.00 5.97
CA LEU A 92 0.65 2.23 5.19
C LEU A 92 1.77 2.76 6.09
N CYS A 93 3.00 2.37 5.78
CA CYS A 93 4.19 2.84 6.49
C CYS A 93 4.71 4.17 5.92
N LEU A 94 3.80 5.03 5.42
CA LEU A 94 4.16 6.30 4.82
C LEU A 94 3.06 7.35 4.88
N SER A 95 3.45 8.62 4.87
CA SER A 95 2.58 9.78 4.84
C SER A 95 1.82 9.86 3.53
N THR A 96 0.50 10.00 3.61
CA THR A 96 -0.39 10.06 2.44
C THR A 96 -1.39 11.20 2.57
N LYS A 97 -1.87 11.68 1.42
CA LYS A 97 -2.86 12.75 1.32
C LYS A 97 -4.04 12.29 0.48
N PHE A 98 -5.24 12.63 0.94
CA PHE A 98 -6.46 12.49 0.13
C PHE A 98 -6.47 13.57 -0.96
N VAL A 99 -6.79 13.17 -2.18
CA VAL A 99 -6.90 14.05 -3.35
C VAL A 99 -8.18 13.70 -4.09
N GLN A 100 -8.86 14.71 -4.61
CA GLN A 100 -10.06 14.59 -5.43
C GLN A 100 -9.79 15.17 -6.82
N TRP A 101 -10.35 14.55 -7.85
CA TRP A 101 -10.36 15.09 -9.21
C TRP A 101 -11.61 15.97 -9.35
N PHE A 102 -11.49 17.10 -10.05
CA PHE A 102 -12.60 18.02 -10.32
C PHE A 102 -13.35 17.64 -11.60
#